data_AF-E6QHG0-F1
#
_entry.id   AF-E6QHG0-F1
#
_cell.length_a   1.000
_cell.length_b   1.000
_cell.length_c   1.000
_cell.angle_alpha   90.00
_cell.angle_beta   90.00
_cell.angle_gamma   90.00
#
_symmetry.space_group_name_H-M   'P 1'
#
loop_
_entity.id
_entity.type
_entity.pdbx_description
1 polymer ?
#
loop_
_entity_poly.entity_id
_entity_poly.type
_entity_poly.pdbx_seq_one_letter_code
_entity_poly.pdbx_strand_id
1 'polypeptide(L)'
;MVGVITMQHRLPYRHTSTEVRLLSTIGFLIGAEVERARLETENLQLSDRLETRKLLDRAKSVLQRTFHLTEDEAYSRMQRESRQRRKAMREIAEAILLNADLGRNQDEA
;
A
#
# COMPACT_ATOMS: atom_id res chain seq x y z
N MET A 1 -68.03 -0.90 -10.92
CA MET A 1 -66.84 -1.66 -10.52
C MET A 1 -65.94 -1.73 -11.75
N VAL A 2 -64.86 -0.95 -11.81
CA VAL A 2 -63.94 -1.00 -12.95
C VAL A 2 -62.85 -2.00 -12.59
N GLY A 3 -62.81 -3.11 -13.31
CA GLY A 3 -61.74 -4.09 -13.19
C GLY A 3 -60.47 -3.56 -13.86
N VAL A 4 -59.37 -3.54 -13.12
CA VAL A 4 -58.05 -3.27 -13.69
C VAL A 4 -57.55 -4.57 -14.32
N ILE A 5 -57.32 -4.57 -15.63
CA ILE A 5 -56.62 -5.67 -16.31
C ILE A 5 -55.15 -5.27 -16.41
N THR A 6 -54.30 -5.85 -15.58
CA THR A 6 -52.84 -5.69 -15.70
C THR A 6 -52.31 -6.74 -16.65
N MET A 7 -52.00 -6.35 -17.90
CA MET A 7 -51.25 -7.19 -18.84
C MET A 7 -49.76 -6.87 -18.70
N GLN A 8 -49.03 -7.59 -17.85
CA GLN A 8 -47.57 -7.56 -17.87
C GLN A 8 -47.08 -8.43 -19.03
N HIS A 9 -46.82 -7.80 -20.17
CA HIS A 9 -46.07 -8.42 -21.25
C HIS A 9 -44.58 -8.37 -20.89
N ARG A 10 -44.05 -9.43 -20.26
CA ARG A 10 -42.62 -9.74 -20.27
C ARG A 10 -42.43 -11.03 -21.06
N LEU A 11 -42.45 -10.95 -22.39
CA LEU A 11 -41.89 -12.03 -23.20
C LEU A 11 -40.41 -12.20 -22.80
N PRO A 12 -39.95 -13.40 -22.41
CA PRO A 12 -38.56 -13.62 -22.09
C PRO A 12 -37.71 -13.39 -23.35
N TYR A 13 -36.82 -12.40 -23.30
CA TYR A 13 -35.86 -12.16 -24.37
C TYR A 13 -34.86 -13.32 -24.42
N ARG A 14 -34.79 -14.01 -25.56
CA ARG A 14 -33.81 -15.07 -25.79
C ARG A 14 -32.56 -14.47 -26.38
N HIS A 15 -31.51 -14.37 -25.58
CA HIS A 15 -30.20 -13.95 -26.06
C HIS A 15 -29.67 -14.94 -27.10
N THR A 16 -29.13 -14.40 -28.19
CA THR A 16 -28.42 -15.17 -29.19
C THR A 16 -27.10 -15.70 -28.62
N SER A 17 -26.58 -16.77 -29.22
CA SER A 17 -25.29 -17.33 -28.79
C SER A 17 -24.14 -16.33 -28.93
N THR A 18 -24.22 -15.39 -29.86
CA THR A 18 -23.21 -14.33 -30.06
C THR A 18 -23.27 -13.31 -28.92
N GLU A 19 -24.45 -12.88 -28.48
CA GLU A 19 -24.59 -11.96 -27.35
C GLU A 19 -24.09 -12.58 -26.05
N VAL A 20 -24.43 -13.84 -25.80
CA VAL A 20 -23.92 -14.59 -24.64
C VAL A 20 -22.40 -14.68 -24.70
N ARG A 21 -21.83 -15.07 -25.85
CA ARG A 21 -20.37 -15.14 -26.02
C ARG A 21 -19.69 -13.78 -25.80
N LEU A 22 -20.23 -12.72 -26.39
CA LEU A 22 -19.67 -11.37 -26.26
C LEU A 22 -19.64 -10.93 -24.80
N LEU A 23 -20.76 -11.10 -24.08
CA LEU A 23 -20.83 -10.76 -22.66
C LEU A 23 -19.88 -11.61 -21.82
N SER A 24 -19.78 -12.91 -22.10
CA SER A 24 -18.83 -13.81 -21.42
C SER A 24 -17.37 -13.41 -21.66
N THR A 25 -17.01 -13.08 -22.91
CA THR A 25 -15.65 -12.63 -23.24
C THR A 25 -15.32 -11.32 -22.55
N ILE A 26 -16.23 -10.34 -22.56
CA ILE A 26 -16.05 -9.08 -21.84
C ILE A 26 -15.88 -9.33 -20.34
N GLY A 27 -16.73 -10.17 -19.74
CA GLY A 27 -16.64 -10.53 -18.33
C GLY A 27 -15.31 -11.20 -17.97
N PHE A 28 -14.81 -12.10 -18.82
CA PHE A 28 -13.51 -12.74 -18.63
C PHE A 28 -12.36 -11.73 -18.68
N LEU A 29 -12.34 -10.86 -19.70
CA LEU A 29 -11.28 -9.86 -19.87
C LEU A 29 -11.27 -8.85 -18.73
N ILE A 30 -12.45 -8.33 -18.34
CA ILE A 30 -12.57 -7.40 -17.21
C ILE A 30 -12.17 -8.10 -15.91
N GLY A 31 -12.61 -9.33 -15.68
CA GLY A 31 -12.28 -10.08 -14.47
C GLY A 31 -10.78 -10.27 -14.30
N ALA A 32 -10.08 -10.63 -15.38
CA ALA A 32 -8.62 -10.74 -15.37
C ALA A 32 -7.93 -9.40 -15.09
N GLU A 33 -8.41 -8.31 -15.68
CA GLU A 33 -7.83 -6.98 -15.51
C GLU A 33 -8.04 -6.43 -14.09
N VAL A 34 -9.22 -6.62 -13.51
CA VAL A 34 -9.53 -6.22 -12.14
C VAL A 34 -8.65 -6.98 -11.14
N GLU A 35 -8.48 -8.29 -11.33
CA GLU A 35 -7.63 -9.08 -10.45
C GLU A 35 -6.16 -8.70 -10.59
N ARG A 36 -5.69 -8.39 -11.82
CA ARG A 36 -4.35 -7.86 -12.05
C ARG A 36 -4.13 -6.55 -11.30
N ALA A 37 -5.05 -5.59 -11.43
CA ALA A 37 -4.95 -4.30 -10.74
C ALA A 37 -4.95 -4.46 -9.20
N ARG A 38 -5.72 -5.43 -8.67
CA ARG A 38 -5.71 -5.79 -7.25
C ARG A 38 -4.32 -6.28 -6.81
N LEU A 39 -3.74 -7.22 -7.55
CA LEU A 39 -2.43 -7.79 -7.27
C LEU A 39 -1.30 -6.75 -7.40
N GLU A 40 -1.36 -5.88 -8.40
CA GLU A 40 -0.40 -4.77 -8.55
C GLU A 40 -0.46 -3.82 -7.36
N THR A 41 -1.67 -3.47 -6.90
CA THR A 41 -1.86 -2.64 -5.70
C THR A 41 -1.27 -3.32 -4.46
N GLU A 42 -1.53 -4.62 -4.28
CA GLU A 42 -0.97 -5.39 -3.16
C GLU A 42 0.57 -5.46 -3.23
N ASN A 43 1.12 -5.68 -4.43
CA ASN A 43 2.56 -5.70 -4.65
C ASN A 43 3.21 -4.35 -4.30
N LEU A 44 2.63 -3.23 -4.74
CA LEU A 44 3.10 -1.89 -4.40
C LEU A 44 3.08 -1.64 -2.88
N GLN A 45 1.99 -2.02 -2.21
CA GLN A 45 1.89 -1.90 -0.75
C GLN A 45 2.93 -2.75 -0.01
N LEU A 46 3.19 -3.97 -0.48
CA LEU A 46 4.21 -4.85 0.10
C LEU A 46 5.62 -4.29 -0.13
N SER A 47 5.88 -3.75 -1.32
CA SER A 47 7.15 -3.11 -1.67
C SER A 47 7.42 -1.91 -0.75
N ASP A 48 6.42 -1.02 -0.56
CA ASP A 48 6.55 0.15 0.31
C ASP A 48 6.78 -0.22 1.79
N ARG A 49 6.14 -1.30 2.28
CA ARG A 49 6.40 -1.84 3.62
C ARG A 49 7.83 -2.35 3.78
N LEU A 50 8.36 -3.02 2.76
CA LEU A 50 9.75 -3.52 2.77
C LEU A 50 10.76 -2.38 2.73
N GLU A 51 10.54 -1.36 1.91
CA GLU A 51 11.38 -0.15 1.88
C GLU A 51 11.37 0.57 3.22
N THR A 52 10.20 0.74 3.81
CA THR A 52 10.07 1.33 5.15
C THR A 52 10.84 0.54 6.20
N ARG A 53 10.78 -0.80 6.17
CA ARG A 53 11.55 -1.65 7.08
C ARG A 53 13.05 -1.49 6.88
N LYS A 54 13.53 -1.44 5.63
CA LYS A 54 14.94 -1.18 5.32
C LYS A 54 15.41 0.17 5.87
N LEU A 55 14.60 1.22 5.72
CA LEU A 55 14.92 2.55 6.27
C LEU A 55 15.02 2.50 7.80
N LEU A 56 14.09 1.83 8.47
CA LEU A 56 14.10 1.66 9.92
C LEU A 56 15.34 0.92 10.40
N ASP A 57 15.69 -0.19 9.75
CA ASP A 57 16.87 -1.00 10.13
C ASP A 57 18.17 -0.20 9.93
N ARG A 58 18.28 0.58 8.85
CA ARG A 58 19.41 1.48 8.63
C ARG A 58 19.51 2.57 9.70
N ALA A 59 18.40 3.22 10.03
CA ALA A 59 18.36 4.27 11.06
C ALA A 59 18.71 3.71 12.45
N LYS A 60 18.21 2.52 12.81
CA LYS A 60 18.63 1.81 14.03
C LYS A 60 20.14 1.58 14.04
N SER A 61 20.72 1.08 12.95
CA SER A 61 22.17 0.83 12.88
C SER A 61 23.00 2.11 13.09
N VAL A 62 22.55 3.25 12.55
CA VAL A 62 23.18 4.55 12.82
C VAL A 62 23.10 4.89 14.31
N LEU A 63 21.92 4.81 14.92
CA LEU A 63 21.76 5.12 16.35
C LEU A 63 22.59 4.20 17.25
N GLN A 64 22.68 2.91 16.92
CA GLN A 64 23.53 1.96 17.64
C GLN A 64 25.01 2.38 17.60
N ARG A 65 25.51 2.82 16.44
CA ARG A 65 26.91 3.23 16.27
C ARG A 65 27.20 4.57 16.94
N THR A 66 26.31 5.55 16.80
CA THR A 66 26.53 6.92 17.32
C THR A 66 26.35 7.00 18.82
N PHE A 67 25.40 6.26 19.40
CA PHE A 67 25.04 6.35 20.81
C PHE A 67 25.33 5.07 21.61
N HIS A 68 26.01 4.08 21.00
CA HIS A 68 26.33 2.79 21.63
C HIS A 68 25.11 2.06 22.23
N LEU A 69 23.96 2.19 21.56
CA LEU A 69 22.70 1.57 22.00
C LEU A 69 22.59 0.13 21.50
N THR A 70 21.83 -0.68 22.22
CA THR A 70 21.32 -1.96 21.71
C THR A 70 20.25 -1.74 20.64
N GLU A 71 19.87 -2.79 19.92
CA GLU A 71 18.79 -2.72 18.90
C GLU A 71 17.45 -2.28 19.52
N ASP A 72 17.09 -2.85 20.66
CA ASP A 72 15.84 -2.56 21.34
C ASP A 72 15.80 -1.12 21.87
N GLU A 73 16.93 -0.62 22.37
CA GLU A 73 17.05 0.77 22.84
C GLU A 73 16.96 1.77 21.68
N ALA A 74 17.61 1.48 20.55
CA ALA A 74 17.53 2.29 19.35
C ALA A 74 16.09 2.36 18.83
N TYR A 75 15.42 1.21 18.73
CA TYR A 75 14.02 1.13 18.32
C TYR A 75 13.08 1.89 19.29
N SER A 76 13.26 1.69 20.59
CA SER A 76 12.47 2.38 21.63
C SER A 76 12.69 3.89 21.62
N ARG A 77 13.91 4.35 21.32
CA ARG A 77 14.21 5.78 21.15
C ARG A 77 13.50 6.35 19.91
N MET A 78 13.58 5.67 18.76
CA MET A 78 12.86 6.09 17.55
C MET A 78 11.34 6.14 17.78
N GLN A 79 10.78 5.15 18.48
CA GLN A 79 9.36 5.10 18.79
C GLN A 79 8.94 6.25 19.72
N ARG A 80 9.76 6.60 20.72
CA ARG A 80 9.52 7.76 21.58
C ARG A 80 9.53 9.06 20.77
N GLU A 81 10.51 9.25 19.89
CA GLU A 81 10.58 10.43 19.01
C GLU A 81 9.37 10.53 18.08
N SER A 82 8.94 9.41 17.47
CA SER A 82 7.73 9.35 16.64
C SER A 82 6.50 9.81 17.41
N ARG A 83 6.30 9.30 18.64
CA ARG A 83 5.16 9.67 19.49
C ARG A 83 5.21 11.15 19.91
N GLN A 84 6.36 11.64 20.34
CA GLN A 84 6.54 13.03 20.77
C GLN A 84 6.31 14.02 19.63
N ARG A 85 6.80 13.69 18.42
CA ARG A 85 6.66 14.55 17.24
C ARG A 85 5.37 14.31 16.45
N ARG A 86 4.60 13.27 16.78
CA ARG A 86 3.42 12.79 16.03
C ARG A 86 3.71 12.57 14.55
N LYS A 87 4.86 11.97 14.25
CA LYS A 87 5.32 11.68 12.89
C LYS A 87 5.39 10.18 12.64
N ALA A 88 5.26 9.77 11.38
CA ALA A 88 5.43 8.38 11.02
C ALA A 88 6.85 7.90 11.35
N MET A 89 6.99 6.62 11.72
CA MET A 89 8.30 6.02 12.00
C MET A 89 9.27 6.13 10.82
N ARG A 90 8.74 6.07 9.58
CA ARG A 90 9.51 6.29 8.34
C ARG A 90 10.16 7.68 8.31
N GLU A 91 9.40 8.73 8.59
CA GLU A 91 9.91 10.10 8.61
C GLU A 91 11.00 10.30 9.68
N ILE A 92 10.83 9.67 10.85
CA ILE A 92 11.86 9.70 11.90
C ILE A 92 13.13 9.01 11.41
N ALA A 93 13.02 7.87 10.74
CA ALA A 93 14.16 7.15 10.18
C ALA A 93 14.89 7.97 9.10
N GLU A 94 14.14 8.57 8.18
CA GLU A 94 14.70 9.44 7.12
C GLU A 94 15.42 10.65 7.72
N ALA A 95 14.86 11.29 8.76
CA ALA A 95 15.51 12.40 9.44
C ALA A 95 16.82 11.99 10.15
N ILE A 96 16.87 10.80 10.74
CA ILE A 96 18.10 10.26 11.36
C ILE A 96 19.17 10.02 10.30
N LEU A 97 18.80 9.39 9.18
CA LEU A 97 19.72 9.10 8.08
C LEU A 97 20.26 10.39 7.45
N LEU A 98 19.39 11.37 7.21
CA LEU A 98 19.78 12.67 6.66
C LEU A 98 20.82 13.36 7.55
N ASN A 99 20.60 13.39 8.86
CA ASN A 99 21.56 13.99 9.80
C ASN A 99 22.90 13.25 9.81
N ALA A 100 22.88 11.91 9.67
CA ALA A 100 24.10 11.12 9.61
C ALA A 100 24.89 11.36 8.32
N ASP A 101 24.21 11.50 7.18
CA ASP A 101 24.84 11.81 5.90
C ASP A 101 25.43 13.24 5.91
N LEU A 102 24.74 14.20 6.52
CA LEU A 102 25.26 15.57 6.70
C LEU A 102 26.50 15.62 7.61
N GLY A 103 26.51 14.85 8.71
CA GLY A 103 27.66 14.77 9.60
C GLY A 103 28.91 14.22 8.89
N ARG A 104 28.75 13.18 8.08
CA ARG A 104 29.84 12.61 7.27
C ARG A 104 30.45 13.61 6.29
N ASN A 105 29.62 14.39 5.61
CA ASN A 105 30.10 15.37 4.64
C ASN A 105 30.85 16.54 5.28
N GLN A 106 30.63 16.82 6.57
CA GLN A 106 31.38 17.83 7.32
C GLN A 106 32.76 17.33 7.76
N ASP A 107 32.92 16.02 7.99
CA ASP A 107 34.21 15.40 8.34
C ASP A 107 35.14 15.24 7.12
N GLU A 108 34.60 15.29 5.90
CA GLU A 108 35.33 15.13 4.62
C GLU A 108 35.72 16.48 3.95
N ALA A 109 35.35 17.62 4.52
CA ALA A 109 35.62 18.97 4.01
C ALA A 109 36.68 19.72 4.85
#